data_AF-A0A2G4G2V6-F1
#
_entry.id   AF-A0A2G4G2V6-F1
#
_cell.length_a   1.000
_cell.length_b   1.000
_cell.length_c   1.000
_cell.angle_alpha   90.00
_cell.angle_beta   90.00
_cell.angle_gamma   90.00
#
_symmetry.space_group_name_H-M   'P 1'
#
loop_
_entity.id
_entity.type
_entity.pdbx_description
1 polymer ?
#
loop_
_entity_poly.entity_id
_entity_poly.type
_entity_poly.pdbx_seq_one_letter_code
_entity_poly.pdbx_strand_id
1 'polypeptide(L)' 'DGEAWVQGREFLGREWLYRVQLGDLKLRLRLPLEAEYSRGQRCRLALRPGALGVLFPSQQALQVPPPP' A
#
# COMPACT_ATOMS: atom_id res chain seq x y z
N ASP A 1 -0.78 3.28 -10.10
CA ASP A 1 0.57 3.72 -9.66
C ASP A 1 0.58 5.21 -9.40
N GLY A 2 1.48 5.72 -8.56
CA GLY A 2 1.58 7.16 -8.31
C GLY A 2 2.68 7.57 -7.33
N GLU A 3 2.93 8.88 -7.26
CA GLU A 3 3.90 9.49 -6.36
C GLU A 3 3.35 9.63 -4.94
N ALA A 4 4.15 9.22 -3.94
CA ALA A 4 3.72 9.14 -2.55
C ALA A 4 4.80 9.60 -1.57
N TRP A 5 4.38 9.93 -0.35
CA TRP A 5 5.27 10.34 0.75
C TRP A 5 5.11 9.44 1.96
N VAL A 6 6.23 8.96 2.49
CA VAL A 6 6.26 8.16 3.72
C VAL A 6 5.91 9.06 4.91
N GLN A 7 4.84 8.69 5.62
CA GLN A 7 4.39 9.40 6.83
C GLN A 7 5.01 8.80 8.10
N GLY A 8 5.35 7.52 8.07
CA GLY A 8 5.99 6.81 9.17
C GLY A 8 5.92 5.30 8.98
N ARG A 9 6.49 4.56 9.94
CA ARG A 9 6.45 3.10 9.98
C ARG A 9 6.28 2.59 11.40
N GLU A 10 5.60 1.47 11.53
CA GLU A 10 5.43 0.74 12.79
C GLU A 10 6.07 -0.64 12.65
N PHE A 11 6.78 -1.10 13.67
CA PHE A 11 7.38 -2.43 13.69
C PHE A 11 6.33 -3.47 14.11
N LEU A 12 6.10 -4.49 13.27
CA LEU A 12 5.15 -5.57 13.56
C LEU A 12 5.85 -6.88 13.98
N GLY A 13 7.09 -6.83 14.45
CA GLY A 13 7.86 -8.00 14.89
C GLY A 13 8.69 -8.66 13.78
N ARG A 14 8.18 -8.76 12.55
CA ARG A 14 8.89 -9.38 11.41
C ARG A 14 8.88 -8.54 10.12
N GLU A 15 8.20 -7.41 10.15
CA GLU A 15 7.97 -6.55 9.00
C GLU A 15 7.61 -5.14 9.47
N TRP A 16 7.67 -4.19 8.53
CA TRP A 16 7.23 -2.83 8.72
C TRP A 16 5.79 -2.65 8.24
N LEU A 17 4.98 -1.96 9.02
CA LEU A 17 3.75 -1.34 8.55
C LEU A 17 4.02 0.13 8.23
N TYR A 18 4.22 0.41 6.95
CA TYR A 18 4.41 1.76 6.45
C TYR A 18 3.06 2.47 6.28
N ARG A 19 3.01 3.73 6.71
CA ARG A 19 1.95 4.68 6.37
C ARG A 19 2.45 5.61 5.28
N VAL A 20 1.73 5.71 4.18
CA VAL A 20 2.10 6.50 3.01
C VAL A 20 0.92 7.34 2.55
N GLN A 21 1.21 8.57 2.11
CA GLN A 21 0.23 9.47 1.52
C GLN A 21 0.38 9.45 0.00
N LEU A 22 -0.71 9.15 -0.71
CA LEU A 22 -0.81 9.19 -2.17
C LEU A 22 -2.01 10.05 -2.57
N GLY A 23 -1.77 11.28 -3.04
CA GLY A 23 -2.85 12.26 -3.19
C GLY A 23 -3.59 12.45 -1.87
N ASP A 24 -4.91 12.24 -1.86
CA ASP A 24 -5.74 12.28 -0.65
C ASP A 24 -5.83 10.93 0.10
N LEU A 25 -5.29 9.85 -0.49
CA LEU A 25 -5.36 8.52 0.08
C LEU A 25 -4.25 8.29 1.12
N LYS A 26 -4.65 7.77 2.29
CA LYS A 26 -3.73 7.24 3.31
C LYS A 26 -3.66 5.73 3.16
N LEU A 27 -2.53 5.25 2.68
CA LEU A 27 -2.29 3.83 2.43
C LEU A 27 -1.46 3.21 3.55
N ARG A 28 -1.69 1.92 3.80
CA ARG A 28 -0.87 1.09 4.68
C ARG A 28 -0.21 0.00 3.86
N LEU A 29 1.10 -0.12 3.96
CA LEU A 29 1.89 -1.10 3.23
C LEU A 29 2.65 -1.98 4.20
N ARG A 30 2.62 -3.28 3.96
CA ARG A 30 3.43 -4.27 4.66
C ARG A 30 4.68 -4.54 3.84
N LEU A 31 5.84 -4.29 4.41
CA LEU A 31 7.13 -4.40 3.74
C LEU A 31 8.12 -5.15 4.63
N PRO A 32 9.06 -5.91 4.03
CA PRO A 32 10.06 -6.65 4.79
C PRO A 32 11.02 -5.70 5.52
N LEU A 33 11.78 -6.19 6.50
CA LEU A 33 12.57 -5.33 7.37
C LEU A 33 13.71 -4.59 6.65
N GLU A 34 14.22 -5.20 5.58
CA GLU A 34 15.26 -4.67 4.71
C GLU A 34 14.77 -3.46 3.89
N ALA A 35 13.45 -3.25 3.79
CA ALA A 35 12.87 -2.08 3.16
C ALA A 35 12.93 -0.89 4.11
N GLU A 36 14.03 -0.15 4.06
CA GLU A 36 14.28 1.00 4.91
C GLU A 36 13.99 2.33 4.19
N TYR A 37 12.77 2.81 4.39
CA TYR A 37 12.36 4.16 3.97
C TYR A 37 12.17 5.09 5.16
N SER A 38 12.66 6.33 5.02
CA SER A 38 12.59 7.38 6.03
C SER A 38 11.28 8.16 6.00
N ARG A 39 10.88 8.76 7.14
CA ARG A 39 9.75 9.70 7.17
C ARG A 39 10.03 10.90 6.26
N GLY A 40 9.04 11.33 5.50
CA GLY A 40 9.14 12.41 4.52
C GLY A 40 9.75 11.97 3.19
N GLN A 41 10.24 10.73 3.07
CA GLN A 41 10.81 10.24 1.83
C GLN A 41 9.73 10.13 0.74
N ARG A 42 10.06 10.69 -0.43
CA ARG A 42 9.28 10.57 -1.66
C ARG A 42 9.52 9.20 -2.28
N CYS A 43 8.44 8.55 -2.71
CA CYS A 43 8.47 7.21 -3.28
C CYS A 43 7.43 7.08 -4.39
N ARG A 44 7.50 5.99 -5.16
CA ARG A 44 6.51 5.64 -6.17
C ARG A 44 5.84 4.33 -5.77
N LEU A 45 4.51 4.35 -5.73
CA LEU A 45 3.71 3.17 -5.43
C LEU A 45 3.19 2.57 -6.71
N ALA A 46 3.21 1.25 -6.77
CA ALA A 46 2.56 0.48 -7.81
C ALA A 46 1.73 -0.65 -7.20
N LEU A 47 0.64 -1.01 -7.87
CA LEU A 47 -0.09 -2.23 -7.53
C LEU A 47 0.72 -3.42 -8.02
N ARG A 48 0.79 -4.47 -7.20
CA ARG A 48 1.41 -5.73 -7.63
C ARG A 48 0.53 -6.35 -8.71
N PRO A 49 1.04 -6.63 -9.92
CA PRO A 49 0.26 -7.29 -10.96
C PRO A 49 -0.29 -8.63 -10.46
N GLY A 50 -1.55 -8.91 -10.76
CA GLY A 50 -2.23 -10.13 -10.32
C GLY A 50 -2.62 -10.17 -8.83
N ALA A 51 -2.36 -9.13 -8.05
CA ALA A 51 -2.85 -9.06 -6.68
C ALA A 51 -4.37 -8.96 -6.64
N LEU A 52 -4.99 -9.74 -5.75
CA LEU A 52 -6.44 -9.73 -5.54
C LEU A 52 -6.85 -8.45 -4.81
N GLY A 53 -7.71 -7.63 -5.43
CA GLY A 53 -8.46 -6.62 -4.71
C GLY A 53 -9.56 -7.27 -3.87
N VAL A 54 -9.80 -6.79 -2.66
CA VAL A 54 -10.90 -7.26 -1.80
C VAL A 54 -11.75 -6.10 -1.35
N LEU A 55 -13.06 -6.31 -1.29
CA LEU A 55 -14.03 -5.34 -0.81
C LEU A 55 -14.13 -5.40 0.72
N PHE A 56 -14.26 -4.25 1.35
CA PHE A 56 -14.56 -4.13 2.77
C PHE A 56 -16.05 -3.77 2.97
N PRO A 57 -16.73 -4.28 4.01
CA PRO A 57 -16.24 -5.22 5.04
C PRO A 57 -16.35 -6.69 4.64
N SER A 58 -16.99 -7.02 3.52
CA SER A 58 -17.39 -8.39 3.16
C SER A 58 -16.23 -9.34 2.80
N GLN A 59 -15.02 -8.82 2.59
CA GLN A 59 -13.84 -9.55 2.14
C GLN A 59 -14.00 -10.30 0.81
N GLN A 60 -15.01 -9.92 0.02
CA GLN A 60 -15.23 -10.51 -1.31
C GLN A 60 -14.17 -9.99 -2.29
N ALA A 61 -13.76 -10.85 -3.23
CA ALA A 61 -12.89 -10.43 -4.32
C ALA A 61 -13.52 -9.28 -5.12
N LEU A 62 -12.77 -8.21 -5.35
CA LEU A 62 -13.14 -7.13 -6.24
C LEU A 62 -13.21 -7.69 -7.66
N GLN A 63 -14.43 -7.76 -8.20
CA GLN A 63 -14.63 -8.13 -9.59
C GLN A 63 -14.56 -6.87 -10.45
N VAL A 64 -13.73 -6.91 -11.49
CA VAL A 64 -13.74 -5.90 -12.54
C VAL A 64 -14.78 -6.36 -13.57
N PRO A 65 -15.86 -5.60 -13.82
CA PRO A 65 -16.80 -5.96 -14.86
C PRO A 65 -16.09 -5.99 -16.21
N PRO A 66 -16.49 -6.88 -17.15
CA PRO A 66 -15.92 -6.90 -18.49
C PRO A 66 -16.11 -5.52 -19.15
N PRO A 67 -15.16 -5.05 -19.97
CA PRO A 67 -15.35 -3.82 -20.72
C PRO A 67 -16.59 -3.93 -21.62
N PRO A 68 -17.29 -2.82 -21.90
CA PRO A 68 -18.48 -2.79 -22.76
C PRO A 68 -18.16 -3.18 -24.21
#